data_AF-A0A348UIM0-F1
#
_entry.id   AF-A0A348UIM0-F1
#
_cell.length_a   1.000
_cell.length_b   1.000
_cell.length_c   1.000
_cell.angle_alpha   90.00
_cell.angle_beta   90.00
_cell.angle_gamma   90.00
#
_symmetry.space_group_name_H-M   'P 1'
#
loop_
_entity.id
_entity.type
_entity.pdbx_description
1 polymer ?
#
loop_
_entity_poly.entity_id
_entity_poly.type
_entity_poly.pdbx_seq_one_letter_code
_entity_poly.pdbx_strand_id
1 'polypeptide(L)'
;MKGLFAAFLALNFLVEAFAAFALITGPGGISAAGSGNQWSMHYGFAVLAIASASLWVWPRRADYHVVTAVLGVLVVFHCAVAISLATAGDQKVGLVIHTVFAALSVLLFGLRARWCNAPISQESH
;
A
#
# COMPACT_ATOMS: atom_id res chain seq x y z
N MET A 1 -9.75 13.22 8.79
CA MET A 1 -9.70 11.94 8.05
C MET A 1 -9.05 12.04 6.67
N LYS A 2 -9.40 13.02 5.83
CA LYS A 2 -8.75 13.23 4.51
C LYS A 2 -7.21 13.39 4.61
N GLY A 3 -6.72 14.15 5.59
CA GLY A 3 -5.27 14.29 5.84
C GLY A 3 -4.59 12.99 6.25
N LEU A 4 -5.23 12.19 7.12
CA LEU A 4 -4.74 10.88 7.52
C LEU A 4 -4.67 9.92 6.33
N PHE A 5 -5.69 9.89 5.47
CA PHE A 5 -5.68 9.09 4.25
C PHE A 5 -4.57 9.55 3.28
N ALA A 6 -4.36 10.86 3.12
CA ALA A 6 -3.27 11.38 2.29
C ALA A 6 -1.88 10.99 2.83
N ALA A 7 -1.68 11.09 4.15
CA ALA A 7 -0.45 10.63 4.81
C ALA A 7 -0.24 9.13 4.63
N PHE A 8 -1.30 8.32 4.77
CA PHE A 8 -1.26 6.88 4.54
C PHE A 8 -0.87 6.54 3.09
N LEU A 9 -1.46 7.21 2.08
CA LEU A 9 -1.08 7.00 0.68
C LEU A 9 0.39 7.38 0.40
N ALA A 10 0.86 8.49 0.98
CA ALA A 10 2.26 8.91 0.84
C ALA A 10 3.21 7.89 1.47
N LEU A 11 2.89 7.42 2.68
CA LEU A 11 3.68 6.42 3.38
C LEU A 11 3.66 5.06 2.66
N ASN A 12 2.50 4.63 2.17
CA ASN A 12 2.36 3.45 1.31
C ASN A 12 3.26 3.55 0.08
N PHE A 13 3.22 4.68 -0.62
CA PHE A 13 4.08 4.89 -1.79
C PHE A 13 5.57 4.76 -1.42
N LEU A 14 6.03 5.46 -0.38
CA LEU A 14 7.44 5.47 -0.02
C LEU A 14 7.94 4.09 0.40
N VAL A 15 7.19 3.39 1.25
CA VAL A 15 7.58 2.07 1.76
C VAL A 15 7.54 1.02 0.66
N GLU A 16 6.44 0.95 -0.10
CA GLU A 16 6.28 -0.06 -1.14
C GLU A 16 7.20 0.23 -2.34
N ALA A 17 7.43 1.49 -2.73
CA ALA A 17 8.41 1.81 -3.77
C ALA A 17 9.85 1.44 -3.35
N PHE A 18 10.21 1.68 -2.08
CA PHE A 18 11.50 1.25 -1.55
C PHE A 18 11.63 -0.28 -1.51
N ALA A 19 10.59 -0.98 -1.04
CA ALA A 19 10.54 -2.44 -1.04
C ALA A 19 10.65 -3.01 -2.46
N ALA A 20 9.90 -2.46 -3.42
CA ALA A 20 10.00 -2.82 -4.83
C ALA A 20 11.42 -2.63 -5.37
N PHE A 21 12.04 -1.48 -5.11
CA PHE A 21 13.43 -1.23 -5.51
C PHE A 21 14.38 -2.28 -4.92
N ALA A 22 14.30 -2.55 -3.62
CA ALA A 22 15.15 -3.53 -2.94
C ALA A 22 14.95 -4.96 -3.49
N LEU A 23 13.71 -5.34 -3.77
CA LEU A 23 13.36 -6.66 -4.30
C LEU A 23 13.79 -6.85 -5.77
N ILE A 24 13.68 -5.80 -6.58
CA ILE A 24 14.03 -5.81 -8.01
C ILE A 24 15.55 -5.71 -8.20
N THR A 25 16.26 -4.94 -7.39
CA THR A 25 17.71 -4.73 -7.56
C THR A 25 18.57 -5.64 -6.68
N GLY A 26 17.96 -6.32 -5.72
CA GLY A 26 18.65 -7.22 -4.79
C GLY A 26 19.13 -8.53 -5.42
N PRO A 27 19.74 -9.42 -4.62
CA PRO A 27 20.39 -10.64 -5.10
C PRO A 27 19.48 -11.65 -5.83
N GLY A 28 18.16 -11.58 -5.63
CA GLY A 28 17.14 -12.37 -6.34
C GLY A 28 16.35 -11.58 -7.40
N GLY A 29 16.85 -10.40 -7.76
CA GLY A 29 16.21 -9.43 -8.63
C GLY A 29 16.58 -9.57 -10.11
N ILE A 30 16.54 -8.46 -10.85
CA ILE A 30 16.87 -8.40 -12.29
C ILE A 30 18.34 -8.75 -12.59
N SER A 31 19.20 -8.58 -11.60
CA SER A 31 20.62 -8.93 -11.65
C SER A 31 20.87 -10.44 -11.42
N ALA A 32 19.85 -11.20 -11.02
CA ALA A 32 19.97 -12.64 -10.80
C ALA A 32 19.93 -13.39 -12.14
N ALA A 33 21.07 -13.95 -12.56
CA ALA A 33 21.17 -14.75 -13.77
C ALA A 33 20.34 -16.04 -13.67
N GLY A 34 19.19 -16.08 -14.36
CA GLY A 34 18.48 -17.30 -14.80
C GLY A 34 18.22 -18.45 -13.81
N SER A 35 18.35 -18.23 -12.50
CA SER A 35 18.52 -19.31 -11.51
C SER A 35 17.21 -19.94 -11.03
N GLY A 36 16.07 -19.60 -11.62
CA GLY A 36 14.75 -20.10 -11.21
C GLY A 36 14.16 -19.44 -9.95
N ASN A 37 14.86 -18.52 -9.30
CA ASN A 37 14.47 -17.87 -8.04
C ASN A 37 13.97 -16.42 -8.21
N GLN A 38 13.33 -16.07 -9.33
CA GLN A 38 12.88 -14.70 -9.64
C GLN A 38 11.59 -14.27 -8.92
N TRP A 39 11.11 -15.04 -7.94
CA TRP A 39 9.94 -14.69 -7.15
C TRP A 39 10.07 -13.31 -6.48
N SER A 40 11.26 -13.01 -5.94
CA SER A 40 11.55 -11.69 -5.36
C SER A 40 11.34 -10.57 -6.37
N MET A 41 11.83 -10.74 -7.61
CA MET A 41 11.67 -9.75 -8.67
C MET A 41 10.19 -9.54 -9.05
N HIS A 42 9.44 -10.61 -9.28
CA HIS A 42 8.01 -10.53 -9.62
C HIS A 42 7.19 -9.90 -8.51
N TYR A 43 7.47 -10.28 -7.26
CA TYR A 43 6.86 -9.65 -6.11
C TYR A 43 7.23 -8.16 -6.06
N GLY A 44 8.49 -7.78 -6.30
CA GLY A 44 8.91 -6.39 -6.39
C GLY A 44 8.12 -5.57 -7.43
N PHE A 45 7.83 -6.11 -8.60
CA PHE A 45 6.96 -5.45 -9.59
C PHE A 45 5.50 -5.37 -9.14
N ALA A 46 4.97 -6.40 -8.48
CA ALA A 46 3.63 -6.35 -7.90
C ALA A 46 3.54 -5.25 -6.82
N VAL A 47 4.55 -5.15 -5.95
CA VAL A 47 4.65 -4.11 -4.93
C VAL A 47 4.77 -2.72 -5.56
N LEU A 48 5.52 -2.56 -6.67
CA LEU A 48 5.58 -1.30 -7.41
C LEU A 48 4.20 -0.87 -7.94
N ALA A 49 3.41 -1.81 -8.44
CA ALA A 49 2.04 -1.53 -8.87
C ALA A 49 1.17 -1.05 -7.69
N ILE A 50 1.28 -1.69 -6.52
CA ILE A 50 0.59 -1.26 -5.29
C ILE A 50 1.05 0.14 -4.85
N ALA A 51 2.35 0.43 -4.89
CA ALA A 51 2.87 1.75 -4.60
C ALA A 51 2.26 2.81 -5.53
N SER A 52 2.22 2.52 -6.84
CA SER A 52 1.71 3.44 -7.85
C SER A 52 0.24 3.83 -7.66
N ALA A 53 -0.57 2.96 -7.04
CA ALA A 53 -1.97 3.26 -6.74
C ALA A 53 -2.13 4.54 -5.90
N SER A 54 -1.17 4.84 -5.01
CA SER A 54 -1.14 6.09 -4.25
C SER A 54 -1.06 7.34 -5.12
N LEU A 55 -0.32 7.28 -6.23
CA LEU A 55 -0.17 8.40 -7.17
C LEU A 55 -1.45 8.59 -7.99
N TRP A 56 -2.01 7.50 -8.51
CA TRP A 56 -3.22 7.54 -9.35
C TRP A 56 -4.46 8.01 -8.58
N VAL A 57 -4.56 7.63 -7.31
CA VAL A 57 -5.68 8.03 -6.44
C VAL A 57 -5.52 9.45 -5.92
N TRP A 58 -4.32 10.02 -5.94
CA TRP A 58 -4.04 11.35 -5.38
C TRP A 58 -5.09 12.41 -5.80
N PRO A 59 -5.41 12.67 -7.07
CA PRO A 59 -6.41 13.68 -7.43
C PRO A 59 -7.85 13.34 -6.98
N ARG A 60 -8.12 12.09 -6.59
CA ARG A 60 -9.46 11.57 -6.26
C ARG A 60 -9.60 11.12 -4.81
N ARG A 61 -8.79 11.65 -3.88
CA ARG A 61 -8.78 11.26 -2.45
C ARG A 61 -10.07 11.51 -1.65
N ALA A 62 -11.06 12.17 -2.25
CA ALA A 62 -12.38 12.40 -1.66
C ALA A 62 -13.51 11.69 -2.44
N ASP A 63 -13.21 11.00 -3.54
CA ASP A 63 -14.22 10.26 -4.29
C ASP A 63 -14.51 8.93 -3.58
N TYR A 64 -15.75 8.74 -3.12
CA TYR A 64 -16.13 7.57 -2.32
C TYR A 64 -15.86 6.25 -3.04
N HIS A 65 -16.15 6.16 -4.34
CA HIS A 65 -16.01 4.92 -5.10
C HIS A 65 -14.54 4.60 -5.37
N VAL A 66 -13.75 5.60 -5.76
CA VAL A 66 -12.30 5.45 -5.98
C VAL A 66 -11.60 5.07 -4.68
N VAL A 67 -11.91 5.76 -3.58
CA VAL A 67 -11.33 5.49 -2.25
C VAL A 67 -11.75 4.11 -1.75
N THR A 68 -12.99 3.67 -2.00
CA THR A 68 -13.44 2.32 -1.65
C THR A 68 -12.62 1.27 -2.37
N ALA A 69 -12.44 1.41 -3.69
CA ALA A 69 -11.70 0.44 -4.49
C ALA A 69 -10.23 0.32 -4.03
N VAL A 70 -9.52 1.45 -3.92
CA VAL A 70 -8.10 1.44 -3.53
C VAL A 70 -7.88 0.96 -2.10
N LEU A 71 -8.69 1.41 -1.13
CA LEU A 71 -8.55 0.92 0.24
C LEU A 71 -8.89 -0.56 0.34
N GLY A 72 -9.86 -1.05 -0.45
CA GLY A 72 -10.14 -2.49 -0.53
C GLY A 72 -8.92 -3.30 -0.98
N VAL A 73 -8.22 -2.84 -2.03
CA VAL A 73 -6.97 -3.46 -2.49
C VAL A 73 -5.88 -3.40 -1.42
N LEU A 74 -5.68 -2.24 -0.79
CA LEU A 74 -4.63 -2.05 0.23
C LEU A 74 -4.90 -2.88 1.49
N VAL A 75 -6.15 -3.00 1.92
CA VAL A 75 -6.54 -3.88 3.03
C VAL A 75 -6.14 -5.33 2.73
N VAL A 76 -6.55 -5.85 1.57
CA VAL A 76 -6.25 -7.25 1.19
C VAL A 76 -4.74 -7.44 1.07
N PHE A 77 -4.05 -6.53 0.41
CA PHE A 77 -2.61 -6.61 0.21
C PHE A 77 -1.84 -6.63 1.54
N HIS A 78 -2.01 -5.63 2.40
CA HIS A 78 -1.24 -5.59 3.65
C HIS A 78 -1.63 -6.69 4.64
N CYS A 79 -2.91 -7.09 4.70
CA CYS A 79 -3.33 -8.24 5.52
C CYS A 79 -2.68 -9.54 5.03
N ALA A 80 -2.73 -9.81 3.72
CA ALA A 80 -2.17 -11.03 3.14
C ALA A 80 -0.65 -11.09 3.34
N VAL A 81 0.05 -9.97 3.12
CA VAL A 81 1.50 -9.89 3.34
C VAL A 81 1.83 -10.04 4.82
N ALA A 82 1.10 -9.38 5.73
CA ALA A 82 1.33 -9.54 7.18
C ALA A 82 1.15 -11.00 7.63
N ILE A 83 0.09 -11.68 7.16
CA ILE A 83 -0.12 -13.11 7.43
C ILE A 83 1.04 -13.94 6.88
N SER A 84 1.44 -13.69 5.63
CA SER A 84 2.56 -14.40 4.98
C SER A 84 3.89 -14.22 5.72
N LEU A 85 4.17 -13.02 6.25
CA LEU A 85 5.40 -12.76 7.00
C LEU A 85 5.33 -13.35 8.42
N ALA A 86 4.14 -13.38 9.02
CA ALA A 86 3.93 -14.03 10.31
C ALA A 86 4.14 -15.55 10.21
N THR A 87 3.67 -16.18 9.11
CA THR A 87 3.86 -17.61 8.87
C THR A 87 5.32 -17.96 8.51
N ALA A 88 6.00 -17.11 7.73
CA ALA A 88 7.42 -17.29 7.41
C ALA A 88 8.33 -17.13 8.63
N GLY A 89 8.03 -16.16 9.49
CA GLY A 89 8.66 -16.02 10.82
C GLY A 89 10.06 -15.40 10.83
N ASP A 90 10.64 -15.05 9.68
CA ASP A 90 12.04 -14.58 9.52
C ASP A 90 12.17 -13.07 9.26
N GLN A 91 11.14 -12.41 8.73
CA GLN A 91 11.17 -10.98 8.37
C GLN A 91 10.39 -10.09 9.37
N LYS A 92 10.95 -9.89 10.57
CA LYS A 92 10.27 -9.15 11.65
C LYS A 92 9.93 -7.70 11.31
N VAL A 93 10.84 -6.99 10.63
CA VAL A 93 10.62 -5.58 10.25
C VAL A 93 9.46 -5.46 9.26
N GLY A 94 9.45 -6.30 8.22
CA GLY A 94 8.35 -6.34 7.25
C GLY A 94 7.02 -6.67 7.92
N LEU A 95 7.01 -7.65 8.84
CA LEU A 95 5.82 -8.03 9.58
C LEU A 95 5.21 -6.85 10.34
N VAL A 96 6.04 -6.08 11.07
CA VAL A 96 5.57 -4.90 11.81
C VAL A 96 4.96 -3.86 10.87
N ILE A 97 5.67 -3.54 9.78
CA ILE A 97 5.21 -2.54 8.78
C ILE A 97 3.86 -2.95 8.19
N HIS A 98 3.75 -4.17 7.66
CA HIS A 98 2.52 -4.63 7.01
C HIS A 98 1.37 -4.79 8.01
N THR A 99 1.65 -5.15 9.26
CA THR A 99 0.61 -5.18 10.32
C THR A 99 0.05 -3.80 10.62
N VAL A 100 0.92 -2.78 10.73
CA VAL A 100 0.49 -1.39 10.94
C VAL A 100 -0.31 -0.89 9.75
N PHE A 101 0.13 -1.16 8.52
CA PHE A 101 -0.58 -0.71 7.33
C PHE A 101 -1.90 -1.45 7.12
N ALA A 102 -1.97 -2.74 7.48
CA ALA A 102 -3.23 -3.50 7.52
C ALA A 102 -4.22 -2.85 8.50
N ALA A 103 -3.79 -2.56 9.74
CA ALA A 103 -4.66 -1.92 10.72
C ALA A 103 -5.13 -0.53 10.27
N LEU A 104 -4.23 0.30 9.73
CA LEU A 104 -4.56 1.63 9.23
C LEU A 104 -5.50 1.58 8.01
N SER A 105 -5.26 0.68 7.06
CA SER A 105 -6.11 0.52 5.88
C SER A 105 -7.51 0.03 6.25
N VAL A 106 -7.65 -0.90 7.20
CA VAL A 106 -8.94 -1.35 7.73
C VAL A 106 -9.68 -0.21 8.41
N LEU A 107 -8.99 0.56 9.28
CA LEU A 107 -9.56 1.72 9.96
C LEU A 107 -10.05 2.76 8.95
N LEU A 108 -9.20 3.12 7.98
CA LEU A 108 -9.54 4.09 6.94
C LEU A 108 -10.68 3.59 6.06
N PHE A 109 -10.71 2.30 5.72
CA PHE A 109 -11.81 1.71 4.96
C PHE A 109 -13.13 1.87 5.71
N GLY A 110 -13.20 1.53 7.00
CA GLY A 110 -14.40 1.69 7.81
C GLY A 110 -14.85 3.15 7.95
N LEU A 111 -13.92 4.09 7.95
CA LEU A 111 -14.19 5.51 8.17
C LEU A 111 -14.34 6.35 6.89
N ARG A 112 -14.20 5.77 5.69
CA ARG A 112 -14.14 6.49 4.40
C ARG A 112 -15.31 7.41 4.11
N ALA A 113 -16.52 7.04 4.53
CA ALA A 113 -17.70 7.89 4.37
C ALA A 113 -17.55 9.26 5.06
N ARG A 114 -16.77 9.34 6.16
CA ARG A 114 -16.62 10.58 6.97
C ARG A 114 -15.92 11.72 6.24
N TRP A 115 -15.18 11.45 5.17
CA TRP A 115 -14.54 12.51 4.38
C TRP A 115 -14.88 12.47 2.90
N CYS A 116 -15.28 11.32 2.36
CA CYS A 116 -15.70 11.23 0.96
C CYS A 116 -17.10 11.81 0.75
N ASN A 117 -17.99 11.70 1.75
CA ASN A 117 -19.36 12.21 1.68
C ASN A 117 -19.54 13.49 2.50
N ALA A 118 -18.45 14.11 2.95
CA ALA A 118 -18.54 15.40 3.62
C ALA A 118 -19.14 16.40 2.62
N PRO A 119 -20.20 17.13 2.98
CA PRO A 119 -20.72 18.20 2.13
C PRO A 119 -19.56 19.14 1.80
N ILE A 120 -19.49 19.61 0.56
CA ILE A 120 -18.56 20.66 0.16
C ILE A 120 -18.93 21.86 1.01
N SER A 121 -18.29 22.04 2.17
CA SER A 121 -18.25 23.34 2.80
C SER A 121 -17.65 24.24 1.74
N GLN A 122 -18.44 25.21 1.27
CA GLN A 122 -17.90 26.33 0.52
C GLN A 122 -16.80 26.93 1.39
N GLU A 123 -15.56 26.52 1.15
CA GLU A 123 -14.41 27.32 1.53
C GLU A 123 -14.47 28.52 0.59
N SER A 124 -15.34 29.47 0.95
CA SER A 124 -15.13 30.87 0.63
C SER A 124 -13.77 31.23 1.21
N HIS A 125 -12.78 31.45 0.36
CA HIS A 125 -11.91 32.63 0.30
C HIS A 125 -10.85 32.43 -0.79
#